data_AF-A0A7S2ICA6-F1
#
_entry.id   AF-A0A7S2ICA6-F1
#
_cell.length_a   1.000
_cell.length_b   1.000
_cell.length_c   1.000
_cell.angle_alpha   90.00
_cell.angle_beta   90.00
_cell.angle_gamma   90.00
#
_symmetry.space_group_name_H-M   'P 1'
#
loop_
_entity.id
_entity.type
_entity.pdbx_description
1 polymer ?
#
loop_
_entity_poly.entity_id
_entity_poly.type
_entity_poly.pdbx_seq_one_letter_code
_entity_poly.pdbx_strand_id
1 'polypeptide(L)'
;GAGSGKGHVLQWLVKQGYIGSQFAHLDVDGNRHLLPLWHDPAYIEADGKTRKEKAVELTQPGASRLNEFMMDRCLLWGRPFVYDGTFRSKNASLKFCKEAKKEMRKMLEHSKEFNLDDQREEIKVVVIFVETELDVAKKRVNDRRLKTGRPVQPDFVVSSHEGARDTADMALDCDAVDLVIRIDNNAYHGTPKFVDPRQARRLQELTTTRPPGNVR
;
A
#
# COMPACT_ATOMS: atom_id res chain seq x y z
N GLY A 1 7.42 -7.19 2.23
CA GLY A 1 8.27 -7.11 1.02
C GLY A 1 7.59 -7.71 -0.20
N ALA A 2 8.34 -7.99 -1.27
CA ALA A 2 7.86 -8.79 -2.40
C ALA A 2 7.56 -10.23 -1.94
N GLY A 3 6.53 -10.87 -2.50
CA GLY A 3 6.18 -12.26 -2.14
C GLY A 3 5.39 -12.46 -0.84
N SER A 4 5.21 -11.41 -0.02
CA SER A 4 4.47 -11.53 1.25
C SER A 4 2.95 -11.71 1.07
N GLY A 5 2.42 -11.55 -0.14
CA GLY A 5 0.99 -11.73 -0.41
C GLY A 5 0.11 -10.55 0.00
N LYS A 6 0.63 -9.31 -0.07
CA LYS A 6 -0.12 -8.08 0.29
C LYS A 6 -1.49 -7.97 -0.35
N GLY A 7 -1.61 -8.24 -1.66
CA GLY A 7 -2.89 -8.23 -2.36
C GLY A 7 -3.88 -9.28 -1.83
N HIS A 8 -3.39 -10.47 -1.46
CA HIS A 8 -4.23 -11.51 -0.84
C HIS A 8 -4.72 -11.09 0.56
N VAL A 9 -3.84 -10.51 1.38
CA VAL A 9 -4.20 -9.98 2.70
C VAL A 9 -5.20 -8.83 2.59
N LEU A 10 -4.99 -7.89 1.66
CA LEU A 10 -5.92 -6.78 1.46
C LEU A 10 -7.31 -7.27 1.06
N GLN A 11 -7.39 -8.20 0.09
CA GLN A 11 -8.66 -8.82 -0.31
C GLN A 11 -9.34 -9.53 0.86
N TRP A 12 -8.57 -10.25 1.68
CA TRP A 12 -9.08 -10.90 2.88
C TRP A 12 -9.63 -9.87 3.88
N LEU A 13 -8.89 -8.80 4.19
CA LEU A 13 -9.32 -7.74 5.11
C LEU A 13 -10.63 -7.07 4.66
N VAL A 14 -10.75 -6.77 3.36
CA VAL A 14 -11.98 -6.21 2.78
C VAL A 14 -13.13 -7.21 2.86
N LYS A 15 -12.89 -8.48 2.50
CA LYS A 15 -13.91 -9.54 2.55
C LYS A 15 -14.44 -9.78 3.97
N GLN A 16 -13.59 -9.66 4.99
CA GLN A 16 -13.98 -9.81 6.39
C GLN A 16 -14.60 -8.52 6.98
N GLY A 17 -14.64 -7.42 6.22
CA GLY A 17 -15.20 -6.15 6.69
C GLY A 17 -14.31 -5.39 7.67
N TYR A 18 -13.02 -5.75 7.77
CA TYR A 18 -12.06 -5.01 8.59
C TYR A 18 -11.63 -3.70 7.94
N ILE A 19 -11.69 -3.61 6.60
CA ILE A 19 -11.47 -2.39 5.83
C ILE A 19 -12.72 -2.17 4.98
N GLY A 20 -13.21 -0.94 4.89
CA GLY A 20 -14.32 -0.60 4.01
C GLY A 20 -14.04 -0.98 2.55
N SER A 21 -15.07 -1.25 1.75
CA SER A 21 -14.88 -1.61 0.33
C SER A 21 -14.66 -0.40 -0.58
N GLN A 22 -14.89 0.82 -0.08
CA GLN A 22 -14.80 2.06 -0.84
C GLN A 22 -13.50 2.81 -0.52
N PHE A 23 -12.44 2.48 -1.26
CA PHE A 23 -11.16 3.20 -1.20
C PHE A 23 -10.47 3.19 -2.58
N ALA A 24 -9.57 4.14 -2.80
CA ALA A 24 -8.67 4.10 -3.95
C ALA A 24 -7.49 3.17 -3.66
N HIS A 25 -7.22 2.18 -4.52
CA HIS A 25 -6.04 1.33 -4.41
C HIS A 25 -4.90 1.90 -5.26
N LEU A 26 -3.87 2.42 -4.59
CA LEU A 26 -2.73 3.10 -5.20
C LEU A 26 -1.58 2.11 -5.37
N ASP A 27 -1.63 1.32 -6.45
CA ASP A 27 -0.63 0.31 -6.80
C ASP A 27 0.32 0.81 -7.91
N VAL A 28 1.58 1.05 -7.54
CA VAL A 28 2.64 1.48 -8.47
C VAL A 28 2.77 0.51 -9.64
N ASP A 29 2.64 -0.79 -9.40
CA ASP A 29 2.79 -1.79 -10.46
C ASP A 29 1.61 -1.80 -11.42
N GLY A 30 0.39 -1.62 -10.89
CA GLY A 30 -0.81 -1.36 -11.68
C GLY A 30 -0.63 -0.14 -12.60
N ASN A 31 -0.15 0.97 -12.03
CA ASN A 31 0.02 2.24 -12.74
C ASN A 31 0.99 2.19 -13.93
N ARG A 32 1.95 1.25 -13.96
CA ARG A 32 2.87 1.10 -15.10
C ARG A 32 2.14 0.83 -16.41
N HIS A 33 1.00 0.15 -16.37
CA HIS A 33 0.18 -0.15 -17.54
C HIS A 33 -0.39 1.12 -18.21
N LEU A 34 -0.33 2.27 -17.54
CA LEU A 34 -0.76 3.56 -18.09
C LEU A 34 0.37 4.28 -18.83
N LEU A 35 1.62 3.80 -18.74
CA LEU A 35 2.78 4.46 -19.33
C LEU A 35 3.09 3.90 -20.72
N PRO A 36 3.31 4.74 -21.75
CA PRO A 36 3.60 4.29 -23.11
C PRO A 36 4.77 3.29 -23.19
N LEU A 37 5.84 3.51 -22.43
CA LEU A 37 7.02 2.64 -22.38
C LEU A 37 6.72 1.21 -21.93
N TRP A 38 5.62 0.98 -21.19
CA TRP A 38 5.22 -0.37 -20.77
C TRP A 38 4.69 -1.21 -21.94
N HIS A 39 4.26 -0.56 -23.03
CA HIS A 39 3.67 -1.19 -24.20
C HIS A 39 4.62 -1.25 -25.40
N ASP A 40 5.85 -0.76 -25.25
CA ASP A 40 6.86 -0.78 -26.30
C ASP A 40 7.28 -2.24 -26.61
N PRO A 41 7.13 -2.71 -27.87
CA PRO A 41 7.53 -4.06 -28.29
C PRO A 41 8.99 -4.41 -27.96
N ALA A 42 9.91 -3.44 -27.91
CA ALA A 42 11.31 -3.67 -27.60
C ALA A 42 11.53 -4.23 -26.17
N TYR A 43 10.57 -4.00 -25.26
CA TYR A 43 10.63 -4.46 -23.88
C TYR A 43 9.73 -5.66 -23.58
N ILE A 44 9.19 -6.30 -24.61
CA ILE A 44 8.43 -7.55 -24.51
C ILE A 44 9.38 -8.70 -24.88
N GLU A 45 9.38 -9.77 -24.08
CA GLU A 45 10.12 -10.98 -24.41
C GLU A 45 9.47 -11.72 -25.58
N ALA A 46 10.18 -12.71 -26.13
CA ALA A 46 9.70 -13.49 -27.27
C ALA A 46 8.37 -14.23 -27.02
N ASP A 47 7.99 -14.45 -25.75
CA ASP A 47 6.70 -15.05 -25.38
C ASP A 47 5.49 -14.10 -25.52
N GLY A 48 5.74 -12.83 -25.86
CA GLY A 48 4.73 -11.78 -26.04
C GLY A 48 4.05 -11.32 -24.73
N LYS A 49 4.41 -11.90 -23.59
CA LYS A 49 3.73 -11.72 -22.30
C LYS A 49 4.65 -11.16 -21.23
N THR A 50 5.87 -11.66 -21.17
CA THR A 50 6.86 -11.25 -20.18
C THR A 50 7.42 -9.88 -20.54
N ARG A 51 7.52 -9.01 -19.55
CA ARG A 51 8.22 -7.73 -19.66
C ARG A 51 9.67 -7.91 -19.24
N LYS A 52 10.59 -7.36 -20.03
CA LYS A 52 12.01 -7.28 -19.68
C LYS A 52 12.17 -6.47 -18.39
N GLU A 53 13.17 -6.81 -17.58
CA GLU A 53 13.53 -6.05 -16.37
C GLU A 53 13.72 -4.55 -16.69
N LYS A 54 14.25 -4.25 -17.88
CA LYS A 54 14.48 -2.88 -18.32
C LYS A 54 13.21 -2.03 -18.40
N ALA A 55 12.07 -2.59 -18.83
CA ALA A 55 10.80 -1.86 -18.81
C ALA A 55 10.38 -1.49 -17.38
N VAL A 56 10.60 -2.39 -16.42
CA VAL A 56 10.31 -2.13 -15.00
C VAL A 56 11.19 -0.99 -14.48
N GLU A 57 12.49 -1.00 -14.78
CA GLU A 57 13.38 0.09 -14.37
C GLU A 57 12.95 1.44 -14.95
N LEU A 58 12.69 1.50 -16.25
CA LEU A 58 12.39 2.76 -16.95
C LEU A 58 11.01 3.34 -16.56
N THR A 59 10.03 2.48 -16.26
CA THR A 59 8.68 2.92 -15.88
C THR A 59 8.55 3.24 -14.40
N GLN A 60 9.49 2.78 -13.54
CA GLN A 60 9.39 2.93 -12.08
C GLN A 60 9.25 4.39 -11.64
N PRO A 61 10.09 5.35 -12.09
CA PRO A 61 9.99 6.73 -11.61
C PRO A 61 8.65 7.38 -11.97
N GLY A 62 8.18 7.16 -13.20
CA GLY A 62 6.90 7.69 -13.69
C GLY A 62 5.71 7.11 -12.93
N ALA A 63 5.70 5.80 -12.71
CA ALA A 63 4.62 5.12 -11.98
C ALA A 63 4.58 5.49 -10.50
N SER A 64 5.75 5.67 -9.87
CA SER A 64 5.86 6.17 -8.49
C SER A 64 5.30 7.59 -8.36
N ARG A 65 5.70 8.50 -9.26
CA ARG A 65 5.21 9.88 -9.26
C ARG A 65 3.70 9.96 -9.50
N LEU A 66 3.16 9.11 -10.36
CA LEU A 66 1.72 9.02 -10.57
C LEU A 66 1.00 8.56 -9.28
N ASN A 67 1.59 7.61 -8.53
CA ASN A 67 1.02 7.15 -7.27
C ASN A 67 0.99 8.25 -6.20
N GLU A 68 2.08 9.02 -6.10
CA GLU A 68 2.17 10.21 -5.21
C GLU A 68 1.10 11.24 -5.60
N PHE A 69 0.98 11.58 -6.88
CA PHE A 69 -0.05 12.49 -7.35
C PHE A 69 -1.46 12.00 -7.03
N MET A 70 -1.76 10.72 -7.24
CA MET A 70 -3.07 10.14 -6.91
C MET A 70 -3.35 10.17 -5.41
N MET A 71 -2.32 9.98 -4.57
CA MET A 71 -2.45 10.14 -3.13
C MET A 71 -2.86 11.57 -2.78
N ASP A 72 -2.15 12.57 -3.31
CA ASP A 72 -2.49 13.99 -3.07
C ASP A 72 -3.94 14.28 -3.48
N ARG A 73 -4.40 13.73 -4.62
CA ARG A 73 -5.81 13.85 -5.03
C ARG A 73 -6.77 13.19 -4.05
N CYS A 74 -6.43 12.02 -3.51
CA CYS A 74 -7.25 11.36 -2.49
C CYS A 74 -7.32 12.19 -1.21
N LEU A 75 -6.21 12.77 -0.76
CA LEU A 75 -6.15 13.69 0.38
C LEU A 75 -7.04 14.92 0.13
N LEU A 76 -6.86 15.57 -1.02
CA LEU A 76 -7.63 16.75 -1.40
C LEU A 76 -9.15 16.50 -1.40
N TRP A 77 -9.56 15.31 -1.85
CA TRP A 77 -10.96 14.89 -1.93
C TRP A 77 -11.49 14.18 -0.69
N GLY A 78 -10.68 14.02 0.37
CA GLY A 78 -11.07 13.28 1.57
C GLY A 78 -11.45 11.82 1.29
N ARG A 79 -10.86 11.20 0.24
CA ARG A 79 -11.15 9.81 -0.12
C ARG A 79 -10.19 8.86 0.59
N PRO A 80 -10.68 7.79 1.24
CA PRO A 80 -9.83 6.73 1.76
C PRO A 80 -9.02 6.08 0.63
N PHE A 81 -7.78 5.70 0.93
CA PHE A 81 -6.91 5.02 -0.03
C PHE A 81 -6.00 4.00 0.66
N VAL A 82 -5.53 3.03 -0.12
CA VAL A 82 -4.48 2.07 0.26
C VAL A 82 -3.28 2.31 -0.64
N TYR A 83 -2.15 2.66 -0.03
CA TYR A 83 -0.89 2.83 -0.74
C TYR A 83 -0.10 1.51 -0.75
N ASP A 84 -0.08 0.80 -1.90
CA ASP A 84 0.66 -0.47 -2.03
C ASP A 84 2.15 -0.18 -2.27
N GLY A 85 2.90 -0.16 -1.17
CA GLY A 85 4.34 0.03 -1.16
C GLY A 85 5.11 -1.15 -0.58
N THR A 86 6.43 -1.17 -0.79
CA THR A 86 7.33 -2.12 -0.12
C THR A 86 7.76 -1.66 1.27
N PHE A 87 7.48 -0.41 1.65
CA PHE A 87 7.79 0.20 2.96
C PHE A 87 9.24 -0.03 3.44
N ARG A 88 10.20 -0.02 2.50
CA ARG A 88 11.59 -0.45 2.74
C ARG A 88 12.54 0.66 3.18
N SER A 89 12.18 1.92 2.90
CA SER A 89 13.01 3.08 3.22
C SER A 89 12.47 3.74 4.48
N LYS A 90 13.13 3.50 5.61
CA LYS A 90 12.68 3.93 6.95
C LYS A 90 12.28 5.39 6.98
N ASN A 91 13.24 6.25 6.66
CA ASN A 91 13.08 7.71 6.73
C ASN A 91 12.10 8.22 5.67
N ALA A 92 12.19 7.72 4.43
CA ALA A 92 11.31 8.22 3.37
C ALA A 92 9.85 7.84 3.61
N SER A 93 9.59 6.60 4.03
CA SER A 93 8.21 6.12 4.21
C SER A 93 7.53 6.81 5.40
N LEU A 94 8.23 7.00 6.52
CA LEU A 94 7.69 7.72 7.67
C LEU A 94 7.59 9.24 7.42
N LYS A 95 8.53 9.82 6.67
CA LYS A 95 8.44 11.21 6.21
C LYS A 95 7.18 11.41 5.36
N PHE A 96 6.87 10.47 4.48
CA PHE A 96 5.67 10.51 3.66
C PHE A 96 4.38 10.51 4.49
N CYS A 97 4.30 9.68 5.54
CA CYS A 97 3.17 9.71 6.49
C CYS A 97 3.05 11.06 7.20
N LYS A 98 4.18 11.65 7.64
CA LYS A 98 4.23 12.97 8.27
C LYS A 98 3.75 14.08 7.34
N GLU A 99 4.19 14.05 6.08
CA GLU A 99 3.80 15.02 5.07
C GLU A 99 2.31 14.91 4.75
N ALA A 100 1.76 13.70 4.58
CA ALA A 100 0.33 13.50 4.36
C ALA A 100 -0.54 14.06 5.51
N LYS A 101 -0.17 13.81 6.77
CA LYS A 101 -0.87 14.40 7.93
C LYS A 101 -0.73 15.92 7.96
N LYS A 102 0.46 16.46 7.68
CA LYS A 102 0.71 17.90 7.65
C LYS A 102 -0.15 18.60 6.60
N GLU A 103 -0.20 18.07 5.38
CA GLU A 103 -1.01 18.67 4.31
C GLU A 103 -2.51 18.57 4.63
N MET A 104 -2.99 17.45 5.15
CA MET A 104 -4.40 17.34 5.58
C MET A 104 -4.75 18.34 6.68
N ARG A 105 -3.87 18.57 7.67
CA ARG A 105 -4.10 19.57 8.73
C ARG A 105 -4.23 20.98 8.17
N LYS A 106 -3.35 21.39 7.26
CA LYS A 106 -3.46 22.68 6.58
C LYS A 106 -4.79 22.83 5.83
N MET A 107 -5.22 21.77 5.16
CA MET A 107 -6.50 21.77 4.45
C MET A 107 -7.68 21.91 5.41
N LEU A 108 -7.64 21.24 6.56
CA LEU A 108 -8.68 21.36 7.59
C LEU A 108 -8.73 22.77 8.19
N GLU A 109 -7.57 23.37 8.47
CA GLU A 109 -7.48 24.75 8.97
C GLU A 109 -8.07 25.73 7.96
N HIS A 110 -7.65 25.63 6.69
CA HIS A 110 -8.19 26.45 5.62
C HIS A 110 -9.70 26.22 5.43
N SER A 111 -10.16 24.98 5.49
CA SER A 111 -11.57 24.69 5.31
C SER A 111 -12.44 25.25 6.44
N LYS A 112 -11.96 25.24 7.69
CA LYS A 112 -12.67 25.87 8.81
C LYS A 112 -12.82 27.38 8.65
N GLU A 113 -11.90 28.02 7.93
CA GLU A 113 -11.94 29.45 7.64
C GLU A 113 -12.93 29.79 6.52
N PHE A 114 -13.01 28.97 5.46
CA PHE A 114 -13.73 29.30 4.23
C PHE A 114 -15.00 28.47 3.94
N ASN A 115 -15.19 27.35 4.64
CA ASN A 115 -16.31 26.43 4.44
C ASN A 115 -16.75 25.81 5.77
N LEU A 116 -17.64 26.50 6.48
CA LEU A 116 -18.14 26.07 7.81
C LEU A 116 -18.86 24.72 7.78
N ASP A 117 -19.38 24.31 6.62
CA ASP A 117 -20.07 23.03 6.44
C ASP A 117 -19.10 21.87 6.15
N ASP A 118 -17.80 22.12 6.07
CA ASP A 118 -16.83 21.07 5.80
C ASP A 118 -16.65 20.14 7.00
N GLN A 119 -17.13 18.90 6.83
CA GLN A 119 -17.07 17.84 7.84
C GLN A 119 -15.82 16.97 7.69
N ARG A 120 -14.78 17.41 6.97
CA ARG A 120 -13.53 16.64 6.85
C ARG A 120 -12.90 16.44 8.24
N GLU A 121 -12.41 15.23 8.46
CA GLU A 121 -11.67 14.85 9.67
C GLU A 121 -10.18 14.74 9.38
N GLU A 122 -9.35 14.72 10.43
CA GLU A 122 -7.93 14.42 10.29
C GLU A 122 -7.73 13.00 9.73
N ILE A 123 -6.86 12.88 8.72
CA ILE A 123 -6.52 11.57 8.16
C ILE A 123 -5.90 10.65 9.23
N LYS A 124 -6.34 9.40 9.21
CA LYS A 124 -5.75 8.32 9.99
C LYS A 124 -4.84 7.48 9.11
N VAL A 125 -3.61 7.29 9.57
CA VAL A 125 -2.57 6.53 8.88
C VAL A 125 -2.42 5.19 9.57
N VAL A 126 -2.74 4.12 8.84
CA VAL A 126 -2.59 2.74 9.32
C VAL A 126 -1.53 2.04 8.51
N VAL A 127 -0.54 1.45 9.17
CA VAL A 127 0.48 0.60 8.55
C VAL A 127 0.06 -0.86 8.71
N ILE A 128 -0.15 -1.55 7.60
CA ILE A 128 -0.45 -3.00 7.59
C ILE A 128 0.79 -3.73 7.11
N PHE A 129 1.53 -4.30 8.05
CA PHE A 129 2.70 -5.11 7.78
C PHE A 129 2.31 -6.58 7.61
N VAL A 130 2.53 -7.12 6.42
CA VAL A 130 2.30 -8.54 6.14
C VAL A 130 3.55 -9.34 6.46
N GLU A 131 3.47 -10.10 7.54
CA GLU A 131 4.50 -11.00 8.02
C GLU A 131 4.51 -12.29 7.19
N THR A 132 5.69 -12.65 6.73
CA THR A 132 5.93 -13.89 6.00
C THR A 132 7.38 -14.29 6.25
N GLU A 133 7.66 -15.58 6.25
CA GLU A 133 9.00 -16.13 6.26
C GLU A 133 9.67 -15.85 4.91
N LEU A 134 10.97 -15.59 4.94
CA LEU A 134 11.71 -15.22 3.74
C LEU A 134 11.64 -16.31 2.67
N ASP A 135 11.69 -17.58 3.07
CA ASP A 135 11.66 -18.71 2.13
C ASP A 135 10.29 -18.88 1.48
N VAL A 136 9.20 -18.65 2.25
CA VAL A 136 7.84 -18.62 1.70
C VAL A 136 7.70 -17.46 0.69
N ALA A 137 8.24 -16.29 1.01
CA ALA A 137 8.21 -15.14 0.10
C ALA A 137 9.01 -15.39 -1.19
N LYS A 138 10.22 -15.97 -1.09
CA LYS A 138 11.05 -16.36 -2.24
C LYS A 138 10.33 -17.36 -3.14
N LYS A 139 9.71 -18.40 -2.56
CA LYS A 139 8.93 -19.39 -3.30
C LYS A 139 7.78 -18.74 -4.07
N ARG A 140 6.95 -17.94 -3.40
CA ARG A 140 5.81 -17.22 -4.01
C ARG A 140 6.24 -16.26 -5.12
N VAL A 141 7.38 -15.60 -4.97
CA VAL A 141 7.95 -14.74 -6.03
C VAL A 141 8.31 -15.56 -7.26
N ASN A 142 8.97 -16.71 -7.08
CA ASN A 142 9.29 -17.60 -8.19
C ASN A 142 8.02 -18.14 -8.87
N ASP A 143 7.02 -18.57 -8.10
CA ASP A 143 5.75 -19.07 -8.66
C ASP A 143 5.00 -17.97 -9.44
N ARG A 144 5.02 -16.72 -8.94
CA ARG A 144 4.47 -15.57 -9.65
C ARG A 144 5.23 -15.30 -10.95
N ARG A 145 6.56 -15.38 -10.95
CA ARG A 145 7.37 -15.23 -12.16
C ARG A 145 6.98 -16.28 -13.20
N LEU A 146 6.89 -17.55 -12.81
CA LEU A 146 6.47 -18.64 -13.69
C LEU A 146 5.07 -18.42 -14.27
N LYS A 147 4.14 -17.86 -13.49
CA LYS A 147 2.76 -17.63 -13.92
C LYS A 147 2.57 -16.38 -14.79
N THR A 148 3.25 -15.28 -14.45
CA THR A 148 2.97 -13.94 -15.02
C THR A 148 4.09 -13.44 -15.93
N GLY A 149 5.20 -14.16 -16.01
CA GLY A 149 6.41 -13.70 -16.68
C GLY A 149 7.22 -12.70 -15.86
N ARG A 150 6.62 -12.03 -14.88
CA ARG A 150 7.24 -10.87 -14.22
C ARG A 150 8.46 -11.26 -13.37
N PRO A 151 9.69 -10.85 -13.73
CA PRO A 151 10.87 -11.13 -12.93
C PRO A 151 10.88 -10.30 -11.64
N VAL A 152 11.54 -10.84 -10.61
CA VAL A 152 11.91 -10.12 -9.39
C VAL A 152 13.31 -10.58 -9.03
N GLN A 153 14.21 -9.62 -8.83
CA GLN A 153 15.58 -9.91 -8.46
C GLN A 153 15.64 -10.57 -7.06
N PRO A 154 16.36 -11.68 -6.86
CA PRO A 154 16.43 -12.37 -5.57
C PRO A 154 16.87 -11.45 -4.42
N ASP A 155 17.89 -10.63 -4.65
CA ASP A 155 18.44 -9.69 -3.66
C ASP A 155 17.44 -8.62 -3.27
N PHE A 156 16.56 -8.24 -4.20
CA PHE A 156 15.46 -7.33 -3.92
C PHE A 156 14.45 -7.93 -2.93
N VAL A 157 14.19 -9.24 -3.01
CA VAL A 157 13.28 -9.92 -2.06
C VAL A 157 13.86 -9.86 -0.66
N VAL A 158 15.15 -10.19 -0.49
CA VAL A 158 15.83 -10.21 0.81
C VAL A 158 15.89 -8.82 1.42
N SER A 159 16.45 -7.85 0.69
CA SER A 159 16.58 -6.46 1.17
C SER A 159 15.22 -5.80 1.44
N SER A 160 14.20 -6.07 0.62
CA SER A 160 12.84 -5.59 0.88
C SER A 160 12.18 -6.27 2.07
N HIS A 161 12.62 -7.47 2.46
CA HIS A 161 12.06 -8.19 3.60
C HIS A 161 12.52 -7.57 4.91
N GLU A 162 13.83 -7.41 5.05
CA GLU A 162 14.48 -6.83 6.22
C GLU A 162 14.09 -5.36 6.39
N GLY A 163 14.26 -4.55 5.34
CA GLY A 163 13.97 -3.12 5.41
C GLY A 163 12.49 -2.81 5.72
N ALA A 164 11.56 -3.66 5.27
CA ALA A 164 10.15 -3.47 5.56
C ALA A 164 9.80 -3.79 7.01
N ARG A 165 10.41 -4.83 7.60
CA ARG A 165 10.19 -5.18 9.01
C ARG A 165 10.69 -4.07 9.90
N ASP A 166 11.92 -3.62 9.71
CA ASP A 166 12.50 -2.56 10.52
C ASP A 166 11.69 -1.25 10.42
N THR A 167 11.18 -0.92 9.22
CA THR A 167 10.37 0.29 9.06
C THR A 167 9.02 0.14 9.76
N ALA A 168 8.42 -1.04 9.76
CA ALA A 168 7.20 -1.32 10.51
C ALA A 168 7.43 -1.25 12.03
N ASP A 169 8.60 -1.70 12.52
CA ASP A 169 8.98 -1.53 13.92
C ASP A 169 9.12 -0.06 14.30
N MET A 170 9.82 0.75 13.50
CA MET A 170 9.91 2.19 13.74
C MET A 170 8.56 2.93 13.65
N ALA A 171 7.62 2.40 12.86
CA ALA A 171 6.30 2.98 12.74
C ALA A 171 5.48 2.88 14.03
N LEU A 172 5.80 1.94 14.94
CA LEU A 172 5.10 1.79 16.23
C LEU A 172 5.23 3.04 17.10
N ASP A 173 6.39 3.68 17.07
CA ASP A 173 6.70 4.87 17.87
C ASP A 173 6.57 6.18 17.07
N CYS A 174 6.07 6.12 15.83
CA CYS A 174 5.94 7.29 14.97
C CYS A 174 4.59 7.99 15.23
N ASP A 175 4.66 9.24 15.67
CA ASP A 175 3.51 10.16 15.86
C ASP A 175 2.58 10.30 14.63
N ALA A 176 3.13 10.14 13.44
CA ALA A 176 2.37 10.19 12.20
C ALA A 176 1.59 8.92 11.87
N VAL A 177 1.78 7.83 12.61
CA VAL A 177 1.12 6.53 12.37
C VAL A 177 0.15 6.26 13.53
N ASP A 178 -1.14 6.13 13.21
CA ASP A 178 -2.19 5.93 14.22
C ASP A 178 -2.33 4.47 14.66
N LEU A 179 -1.92 3.54 13.80
CA LEU A 179 -1.97 2.10 14.07
C LEU A 179 -0.97 1.34 13.20
N VAL A 180 -0.21 0.43 13.81
CA VAL A 180 0.57 -0.59 13.09
C VAL A 180 -0.06 -1.94 13.36
N ILE A 181 -0.36 -2.67 12.29
CA ILE A 181 -0.94 -4.02 12.33
C ILE A 181 0.02 -4.99 11.69
N ARG A 182 0.19 -6.14 12.33
CA ARG A 182 0.96 -7.27 11.83
C ARG A 182 0.01 -8.40 11.45
N ILE A 183 0.08 -8.85 10.20
CA ILE A 183 -0.73 -9.96 9.68
C ILE A 183 0.20 -11.10 9.28
N ASP A 184 0.10 -12.24 9.95
CA ASP A 184 0.75 -13.47 9.54
C ASP A 184 0.12 -14.02 8.25
N ASN A 185 0.95 -14.23 7.24
CA ASN A 185 0.58 -14.81 5.97
C ASN A 185 1.56 -15.92 5.53
N ASN A 186 2.09 -16.69 6.47
CA ASN A 186 3.00 -17.81 6.19
C ASN A 186 2.33 -19.00 5.51
N ALA A 187 1.06 -19.26 5.82
CA ALA A 187 0.36 -20.40 5.26
C ALA A 187 0.18 -20.22 3.75
N TYR A 188 0.77 -21.13 2.95
CA TYR A 188 0.80 -21.02 1.48
C TYR A 188 -0.61 -20.96 0.84
N HIS A 189 -1.58 -21.63 1.47
CA HIS A 189 -3.02 -21.60 1.13
C HIS A 189 -3.92 -21.33 2.33
N GLY A 190 -3.35 -20.85 3.44
CA GLY A 190 -4.13 -20.62 4.65
C GLY A 190 -4.72 -19.22 4.68
N THR A 191 -5.74 -19.07 5.53
CA THR A 191 -6.32 -17.77 5.84
C THR A 191 -5.27 -16.92 6.58
N PRO A 192 -5.02 -15.67 6.14
CA PRO A 192 -4.18 -14.74 6.90
C PRO A 192 -4.73 -14.54 8.32
N LYS A 193 -3.86 -14.22 9.27
CA LYS A 193 -4.23 -14.05 10.68
C LYS A 193 -3.62 -12.79 11.25
N PHE A 194 -4.36 -12.09 12.11
CA PHE A 194 -3.77 -11.05 12.93
C PHE A 194 -2.76 -11.68 13.90
N VAL A 195 -1.57 -11.08 14.01
CA VAL A 195 -0.60 -11.45 15.06
C VAL A 195 -1.16 -11.06 16.44
N ASP A 196 -1.81 -9.91 16.55
CA ASP A 196 -2.63 -9.53 17.71
C ASP A 196 -4.10 -9.37 17.31
N PRO A 197 -4.97 -10.36 17.62
CA PRO A 197 -6.39 -10.31 17.29
C PRO A 197 -7.14 -9.08 17.85
N ARG A 198 -6.65 -8.47 18.93
CA ARG A 198 -7.30 -7.29 19.54
C ARG A 198 -7.24 -6.07 18.62
N GLN A 199 -6.25 -6.00 17.73
CA GLN A 199 -6.10 -4.91 16.77
C GLN A 199 -7.12 -4.95 15.64
N ALA A 200 -7.80 -6.08 15.40
CA ALA A 200 -8.77 -6.23 14.32
C ALA A 200 -9.94 -5.26 14.46
N ARG A 201 -10.46 -5.09 15.68
CA ARG A 201 -11.52 -4.11 15.97
C ARG A 201 -11.03 -2.68 15.73
N ARG A 202 -9.80 -2.36 16.17
CA ARG A 202 -9.24 -1.02 16.02
C ARG A 202 -9.01 -0.67 14.55
N LEU A 203 -8.57 -1.64 13.72
CA LEU A 203 -8.48 -1.48 12.27
C LEU A 203 -9.84 -1.09 11.67
N GLN A 204 -10.87 -1.85 12.04
CA GLN A 204 -12.22 -1.62 11.55
C GLN A 204 -12.70 -0.21 11.91
N GLU A 205 -12.57 0.19 13.18
CA GLU A 205 -12.94 1.53 13.65
C GLU A 205 -12.26 2.66 12.88
N LEU A 206 -10.99 2.49 12.48
CA LEU A 206 -10.23 3.51 11.77
C LEU A 206 -10.48 3.54 10.26
N THR A 207 -10.98 2.46 9.66
CA THR A 207 -11.02 2.30 8.19
C THR A 207 -12.42 2.11 7.63
N THR A 208 -13.42 1.82 8.46
CA THR A 208 -14.81 1.92 8.06
C THR A 208 -15.26 3.35 8.26
N THR A 209 -15.34 4.12 7.18
CA THR A 209 -16.00 5.43 7.20
C THR A 209 -17.39 5.27 7.80
N ARG A 210 -17.72 6.07 8.82
CA ARG A 210 -19.13 6.27 9.18
C ARG A 210 -19.82 6.73 7.89
N PRO A 211 -20.95 6.13 7.47
CA PRO A 211 -21.71 6.69 6.38
C PRO A 211 -21.92 8.18 6.71
N PRO A 212 -21.67 9.12 5.76
CA PRO A 212 -21.95 10.52 6.01
C PRO A 212 -23.37 10.57 6.53
N GLY A 213 -23.54 10.99 7.79
CA GLY A 213 -24.85 11.03 8.41
C GLY A 213 -25.75 11.77 7.45
N ASN A 214 -26.86 11.16 7.04
CA ASN A 214 -27.79 11.71 6.05
C ASN A 214 -27.93 13.20 6.27
N VAL A 215 -27.26 14.00 5.44
CA VAL A 215 -27.40 15.45 5.43
C VAL A 215 -28.81 15.64 4.88
N ARG A 216 -29.75 15.85 5.79
CA ARG A 216 -31.12 16.24 5.48
C ARG A 216 -31.16 17.73 5.18
#